data_AF-A0A397TKW0-F1
#
_entry.id   AF-A0A397TKW0-F1
#
_cell.length_a   1.000
_cell.length_b   1.000
_cell.length_c   1.000
_cell.angle_alpha   90.00
_cell.angle_beta   90.00
_cell.angle_gamma   90.00
#
_symmetry.space_group_name_H-M   'P 1'
#
loop_
_entity.id
_entity.type
_entity.pdbx_description
1 polymer ?
#
loop_
_entity_poly.entity_id
_entity_poly.type
_entity_poly.pdbx_seq_one_letter_code
_entity_poly.pdbx_strand_id
1 'polypeptide(L)'
;MIGHLKKGDWDLVKNNLSCHSCLKGIGMSLDDIKLLRKMKDKSNIKFHCNDQSLEEATMLLNSLIPDEMNQYKPSLQKALKAIDKWRSSKF
;
A
#
# COMPACT_ATOMS: atom_id res chain seq x y z
N MET A 1 23.61 29.25 -3.47
CA MET A 1 24.37 28.16 -4.13
C MET A 1 23.70 26.85 -3.75
N ILE A 2 22.96 26.23 -4.67
CA ILE A 2 22.28 24.95 -4.42
C ILE A 2 23.33 23.85 -4.60
N GLY A 3 23.63 23.12 -3.52
CA GLY A 3 24.65 22.06 -3.51
C GLY A 3 24.34 20.98 -4.54
N HIS A 4 25.31 20.68 -5.39
CA HIS A 4 25.22 19.66 -6.43
C HIS A 4 25.06 18.27 -5.79
N LEU A 5 23.89 17.66 -6.01
CA LEU A 5 23.62 16.26 -5.68
C LEU A 5 24.46 15.33 -6.58
N LYS A 6 25.02 14.26 -6.00
CA LYS A 6 25.89 13.29 -6.68
C LYS A 6 25.06 12.39 -7.60
N LYS A 7 25.69 11.74 -8.59
CA LYS A 7 25.01 10.86 -9.56
C LYS A 7 24.18 9.75 -8.91
N GLY A 8 24.63 9.18 -7.78
CA GLY A 8 23.87 8.20 -7.00
C GLY A 8 22.63 8.77 -6.30
N ASP A 9 22.61 10.07 -6.00
CA ASP A 9 21.44 10.75 -5.43
C ASP A 9 20.34 10.90 -6.50
N TRP A 10 20.72 11.12 -7.77
CA TRP A 10 19.81 11.12 -8.90
C TRP A 10 19.22 9.73 -9.20
N ASP A 11 19.99 8.66 -8.97
CA ASP A 11 19.49 7.29 -9.14
C ASP A 11 18.52 6.90 -8.01
N LEU A 12 18.71 7.39 -6.78
CA LEU A 12 17.75 7.27 -5.68
C LEU A 12 16.45 8.06 -5.92
N VAL A 13 16.55 9.24 -6.54
CA VAL A 13 15.39 10.04 -6.97
C VAL A 13 14.66 9.37 -8.14
N LYS A 14 15.38 8.79 -9.11
CA LYS A 14 14.80 7.99 -10.22
C LYS A 14 14.11 6.71 -9.73
N ASN A 15 14.69 6.00 -8.77
CA ASN A 15 14.08 4.81 -8.18
C ASN A 15 12.86 5.14 -7.29
N ASN A 16 12.81 6.33 -6.66
CA ASN A 16 11.59 6.85 -6.02
C ASN A 16 10.51 7.28 -7.04
N LEU A 17 10.92 7.77 -8.22
CA LEU A 17 10.00 8.16 -9.31
C LEU A 17 9.42 6.96 -10.06
N SER A 18 10.15 5.85 -10.15
CA SER A 18 9.68 4.59 -10.75
C SER A 18 8.44 4.02 -10.04
N CYS A 19 8.26 4.29 -8.75
CA CYS A 19 7.10 3.81 -8.01
C CYS A 19 5.93 4.81 -8.03
N HIS A 20 6.18 6.11 -8.29
CA HIS A 20 5.12 7.12 -8.25
C HIS A 20 4.09 6.96 -9.38
N SER A 21 4.53 6.58 -10.59
CA SER A 21 3.63 6.27 -11.71
C SER A 21 2.84 4.99 -11.44
N CYS A 22 3.47 3.95 -10.88
CA CYS A 22 2.79 2.72 -10.47
C CYS A 22 1.71 2.98 -9.42
N LEU A 23 2.05 3.76 -8.39
CA LEU A 23 1.13 4.13 -7.32
C LEU A 23 -0.04 4.98 -7.84
N LYS A 24 0.22 5.95 -8.73
CA LYS A 24 -0.84 6.69 -9.43
C LYS A 24 -1.76 5.78 -10.24
N GLY A 25 -1.19 4.79 -10.95
CA GLY A 25 -1.95 3.82 -11.76
C GLY A 25 -2.95 2.95 -10.97
N ILE A 26 -2.76 2.86 -9.65
CA ILE A 26 -3.65 2.15 -8.70
C ILE A 26 -4.32 3.10 -7.69
N GLY A 27 -4.21 4.42 -7.88
CA GLY A 27 -4.85 5.41 -7.02
C GLY A 27 -4.28 5.49 -5.59
N MET A 28 -3.04 5.07 -5.39
CA MET A 28 -2.35 5.13 -4.09
C MET A 28 -1.33 6.28 -4.06
N SER A 29 -1.13 6.82 -2.86
CA SER A 29 -0.07 7.78 -2.56
C SER A 29 1.08 7.11 -1.82
N LEU A 30 2.22 7.80 -1.72
CA LEU A 30 3.32 7.35 -0.87
C LEU A 30 2.89 7.24 0.61
N ASP A 31 1.99 8.11 1.06
CA ASP A 31 1.51 8.10 2.43
C ASP A 31 0.58 6.91 2.71
N ASP A 32 -0.21 6.47 1.72
CA ASP A 32 -0.95 5.21 1.81
C ASP A 32 0.02 4.03 2.04
N ILE A 33 1.14 3.99 1.31
CA ILE A 33 2.16 2.93 1.47
C ILE A 33 2.84 3.00 2.84
N LYS A 34 3.16 4.21 3.33
CA LYS A 34 3.71 4.39 4.68
C LYS A 34 2.74 3.92 5.76
N LEU A 35 1.44 4.22 5.60
CA LEU A 35 0.40 3.79 6.53
C LEU A 35 0.27 2.27 6.57
N LEU A 36 0.22 1.61 5.40
CA LEU A 36 0.17 0.16 5.31
C LEU A 36 1.42 -0.51 5.89
N ARG A 37 2.60 0.08 5.70
CA ARG A 37 3.84 -0.41 6.32
C ARG A 37 3.77 -0.32 7.85
N LYS A 38 3.31 0.81 8.39
CA LYS A 38 3.10 0.97 9.85
C LYS A 38 2.10 -0.03 10.40
N MET A 39 1.01 -0.29 9.68
CA MET A 39 0.04 -1.32 10.05
C MET A 39 0.70 -2.71 10.09
N LYS A 40 1.42 -3.09 9.04
CA LYS A 40 2.15 -4.37 8.97
C LYS A 40 3.10 -4.55 10.15
N ASP A 41 3.86 -3.51 10.48
CA ASP A 41 4.84 -3.55 11.58
C ASP A 41 4.16 -3.62 12.97
N LYS A 42 2.91 -3.14 13.10
CA LYS A 42 2.08 -3.26 14.32
C LYS A 42 1.26 -4.56 14.38
N SER A 43 1.01 -5.18 13.24
CA SER A 43 0.25 -6.42 13.11
C SER A 43 1.05 -7.57 13.72
N ASN A 44 0.59 -8.12 14.85
CA ASN A 44 1.22 -9.31 15.42
C ASN A 44 0.98 -10.52 14.50
N ILE A 45 1.74 -11.61 14.70
CA ILE A 45 1.58 -12.88 13.97
C ILE A 45 0.12 -13.38 13.94
N LYS A 46 -0.72 -13.06 14.94
CA LYS A 46 -2.13 -13.49 14.99
C LYS A 46 -3.02 -12.79 13.95
N PHE A 47 -2.68 -11.58 13.49
CA PHE A 47 -3.41 -10.90 12.41
C PHE A 47 -2.95 -11.33 10.99
N HIS A 48 -1.82 -12.03 10.89
CA HIS A 48 -1.23 -12.50 9.63
C HIS A 48 -1.57 -13.96 9.28
N CYS A 49 -2.32 -14.67 10.14
CA CYS A 49 -2.67 -16.10 9.96
C CYS A 49 -3.96 -16.36 9.16
N ASN A 50 -4.44 -15.41 8.36
CA ASN A 50 -5.69 -15.59 7.64
C ASN A 50 -5.45 -16.00 6.18
N ASP A 51 -5.74 -17.28 5.88
CA ASP A 51 -5.90 -17.84 4.52
C ASP A 51 -7.17 -17.31 3.83
N GLN A 52 -7.40 -16.01 3.92
CA GLN A 52 -8.61 -15.37 3.41
C GLN A 52 -8.47 -15.03 1.93
N SER A 53 -9.53 -15.29 1.18
CA SER A 53 -9.70 -14.80 -0.17
C SER A 53 -9.77 -13.28 -0.22
N LEU A 54 -9.53 -12.71 -1.40
CA LEU A 54 -9.62 -11.26 -1.62
C LEU A 54 -11.04 -10.73 -1.35
N GLU A 55 -12.05 -11.55 -1.65
CA GLU A 55 -13.46 -11.25 -1.40
C GLU A 55 -13.77 -11.18 0.10
N GLU A 56 -13.34 -12.18 0.86
CA GLU A 56 -13.49 -12.20 2.33
C GLU A 56 -12.77 -11.02 2.98
N ALA A 57 -11.54 -10.70 2.54
CA ALA A 57 -10.80 -9.55 3.02
C ALA A 57 -11.53 -8.23 2.73
N THR A 58 -12.20 -8.13 1.57
CA THR A 58 -12.99 -6.95 1.20
C THR A 58 -14.26 -6.82 2.05
N MET A 59 -14.97 -7.93 2.29
CA MET A 59 -16.15 -7.94 3.15
C MET A 59 -15.82 -7.56 4.59
N LEU A 60 -14.73 -8.10 5.15
CA LEU A 60 -14.27 -7.77 6.50
C LEU A 60 -13.84 -6.31 6.64
N LEU A 61 -13.25 -5.74 5.59
CA LEU A 61 -12.90 -4.33 5.61
C LEU A 61 -14.15 -3.42 5.60
N ASN A 62 -15.25 -3.89 5.02
CA ASN A 62 -16.53 -3.19 5.00
C ASN A 62 -17.35 -3.39 6.29
N SER A 63 -17.07 -4.44 7.06
CA SER A 63 -17.69 -4.67 8.36
C SER A 63 -17.08 -3.78 9.46
N LEU A 64 -17.54 -3.99 10.70
CA LEU A 64 -17.00 -3.30 11.87
C LEU A 64 -15.56 -3.77 12.11
N ILE A 65 -14.60 -2.87 11.89
CA ILE A 65 -13.21 -3.08 12.26
C ILE A 65 -12.92 -2.38 13.59
N PRO A 66 -11.91 -2.82 14.35
CA PRO A 66 -11.51 -2.13 15.58
C PRO A 66 -11.20 -0.65 15.31
N ASP A 67 -11.52 0.24 16.24
CA ASP A 67 -11.33 1.69 16.04
C ASP A 67 -9.88 2.06 15.72
N GLU A 68 -8.93 1.35 16.30
CA GLU A 68 -7.49 1.50 16.06
C GLU A 68 -7.11 1.27 14.59
N MET A 69 -7.91 0.47 13.88
CA MET A 69 -7.74 0.09 12.49
C MET A 69 -8.42 1.06 11.50
N ASN A 70 -9.34 1.92 11.97
CA ASN A 70 -10.08 2.85 11.12
C ASN A 70 -9.15 3.79 10.33
N GLN A 71 -8.02 4.19 10.92
CA GLN A 71 -7.02 5.04 10.25
C GLN A 71 -6.38 4.37 9.02
N TYR A 72 -6.35 3.04 8.95
CA TYR A 72 -5.74 2.27 7.86
C TYR A 72 -6.75 1.86 6.78
N LYS A 73 -8.06 1.91 7.10
CA LYS A 73 -9.15 1.44 6.22
C LYS A 73 -9.11 2.05 4.81
N PRO A 74 -8.93 3.36 4.61
CA PRO A 74 -8.88 3.94 3.27
C PRO A 74 -7.71 3.39 2.43
N SER A 75 -6.53 3.26 3.04
CA SER A 75 -5.34 2.74 2.37
C SER A 75 -5.46 1.24 2.06
N LEU A 76 -6.10 0.47 2.94
CA LEU A 76 -6.41 -0.95 2.72
C LEU A 76 -7.39 -1.15 1.55
N GLN A 77 -8.45 -0.33 1.45
CA GLN A 77 -9.40 -0.41 0.35
C GLN A 77 -8.74 -0.16 -1.00
N LYS A 78 -7.83 0.82 -1.09
CA LYS A 78 -7.05 1.08 -2.30
C LYS A 78 -6.14 -0.10 -2.64
N ALA A 79 -5.48 -0.69 -1.66
CA ALA A 79 -4.62 -1.85 -1.85
C ALA A 79 -5.39 -3.08 -2.37
N LEU A 80 -6.55 -3.39 -1.80
CA LEU A 80 -7.39 -4.51 -2.27
C LEU A 80 -7.85 -4.29 -3.72
N LYS A 81 -8.29 -3.07 -4.07
CA LYS A 81 -8.63 -2.71 -5.46
C LYS A 81 -7.45 -2.83 -6.42
N ALA A 82 -6.25 -2.47 -5.97
CA ALA A 82 -5.04 -2.62 -6.76
C ALA A 82 -4.74 -4.09 -7.06
N ILE A 83 -4.84 -4.95 -6.05
CA ILE A 83 -4.64 -6.40 -6.17
C ILE A 83 -5.66 -7.01 -7.13
N ASP A 84 -6.94 -6.63 -6.99
CA ASP A 84 -8.01 -7.10 -7.88
C ASP A 84 -7.74 -6.73 -9.35
N LYS A 85 -7.37 -5.45 -9.57
CA LYS A 85 -6.99 -4.95 -10.90
C LYS A 85 -5.80 -5.72 -11.47
N TRP A 86 -4.76 -6.00 -10.67
CA TRP A 86 -3.59 -6.76 -11.10
C TRP A 86 -3.88 -8.22 -11.41
N ARG A 87 -4.76 -8.88 -10.64
CA ARG A 87 -5.19 -10.26 -10.92
C ARG A 87 -6.03 -10.36 -12.19
N SER A 88 -6.83 -9.32 -12.46
CA SER A 88 -7.67 -9.23 -13.66
C SER A 88 -6.87 -8.83 -14.90
N SER A 89 -5.77 -8.10 -14.73
CA SER A 89 -4.81 -7.82 -15.80
C SER A 89 -3.84 -9.00 -15.94
N LYS A 90 -4.29 -10.05 -16.64
CA LYS A 90 -3.37 -11.07 -17.16
C LYS A 90 -2.26 -10.38 -17.95
N PHE A 91 -1.02 -10.45 -17.47
CA PHE A 91 0.13 -10.52 -18.36
C PHE A 91 0.16 -11.91 -19.01
#